data_AF-A0A9E5P767-F1
#
_entry.id   AF-A0A9E5P767-F1
#
_cell.length_a   1.000
_cell.length_b   1.000
_cell.length_c   1.000
_cell.angle_alpha   90.00
_cell.angle_beta   90.00
_cell.angle_gamma   90.00
#
_symmetry.space_group_name_H-M   'P 1'
#
loop_
_entity.id
_entity.type
_entity.pdbx_description
1 polymer ?
#
loop_
_entity_poly.entity_id
_entity_poly.type
_entity_poly.pdbx_seq_one_letter_code
_entity_poly.pdbx_strand_id
1 'polypeptide(L)'
;MLRQTFKQVPKSLEDAALMDGAGHLRFIWHVLIPLSRPTIVTFSMISIATHWNDYFWPLIITDVDRVRTLTIGLGMFVQQESGSDWSLLMAATLFVCAPIIAFFLATQKTFIKNFLTSGIKG
;
A
#
# COMPACT_ATOMS: atom_id res chain seq x y z
N MET A 1 3.87 0.47 11.65
CA MET A 1 4.31 1.85 11.32
C MET A 1 3.36 2.91 11.84
N LEU A 2 2.06 2.86 11.54
CA LEU A 2 1.09 3.89 11.95
C LEU A 2 1.06 4.20 13.45
N ARG A 3 1.08 3.16 14.32
CA ARG A 3 1.14 3.35 15.78
C ARG A 3 2.37 4.15 16.23
N GLN A 4 3.52 3.96 15.58
CA GLN A 4 4.75 4.67 15.93
C GLN A 4 4.62 6.15 15.57
N THR A 5 4.07 6.46 14.40
CA THR A 5 3.81 7.85 13.97
C THR A 5 2.82 8.55 14.89
N PHE A 6 1.74 7.89 15.29
CA PHE A 6 0.78 8.48 16.25
C PHE A 6 1.42 8.77 17.60
N LYS A 7 2.35 7.93 18.07
CA LYS A 7 3.11 8.19 19.31
C LYS A 7 4.08 9.36 19.21
N GLN A 8 4.51 9.74 18.01
CA GLN A 8 5.39 10.89 17.80
C GLN A 8 4.62 12.22 17.82
N VAL A 9 3.29 12.19 17.75
CA VAL A 9 2.46 13.38 17.85
C VAL A 9 2.50 13.88 19.31
N PRO A 10 2.93 15.14 19.56
CA PRO A 10 2.99 15.68 20.91
C PRO A 10 1.62 15.70 21.58
N LYS A 11 1.55 15.26 22.85
CA LYS A 11 0.31 15.33 23.66
C LYS A 11 -0.25 16.75 23.78
N SER A 12 0.59 17.77 23.72
CA SER A 12 0.15 19.17 23.76
C SER A 12 -0.82 19.55 22.65
N LEU A 13 -0.77 18.88 21.48
CA LEU A 13 -1.75 19.09 20.41
C LEU A 13 -3.12 18.49 20.74
N GLU A 14 -3.13 17.37 21.46
CA GLU A 14 -4.36 16.74 21.94
C GLU A 14 -4.98 17.60 23.05
N ASP A 15 -4.18 18.06 24.01
CA ASP A 15 -4.62 18.95 25.08
C ASP A 15 -5.15 20.28 24.53
N ALA A 16 -4.48 20.88 23.55
CA ALA A 16 -4.95 22.10 22.88
C ALA A 16 -6.27 21.88 22.15
N ALA A 17 -6.41 20.77 21.41
CA ALA A 17 -7.65 20.44 20.72
C ALA A 17 -8.82 20.23 21.70
N LEU A 18 -8.57 19.61 22.86
CA LEU A 18 -9.55 19.47 23.92
C LEU A 18 -9.95 20.83 24.52
N MET A 19 -8.99 21.74 24.73
CA MET A 19 -9.28 23.11 25.18
C MET A 19 -10.10 23.91 24.16
N ASP A 20 -9.88 23.68 22.86
CA ASP A 20 -10.67 24.26 21.76
C ASP A 20 -12.06 23.58 21.58
N GLY A 21 -12.42 22.65 22.47
CA GLY A 21 -13.69 21.92 22.44
C GLY A 21 -13.78 20.89 21.31
N ALA A 22 -12.68 20.53 20.67
CA ALA A 22 -12.64 19.44 19.69
C ALA A 22 -12.65 18.09 20.43
N GLY A 23 -13.75 17.34 20.28
CA GLY A 23 -13.82 15.96 20.77
C GLY A 23 -12.81 15.03 20.07
N HIS A 24 -12.55 13.86 20.66
CA HIS A 24 -11.56 12.87 20.17
C HIS A 24 -11.69 12.56 18.67
N LEU A 25 -12.91 12.35 18.17
CA LEU A 25 -13.12 12.05 16.76
C LEU A 25 -12.66 13.21 15.86
N ARG A 26 -12.91 14.46 16.28
CA ARG A 26 -12.53 15.66 15.54
C ARG A 26 -11.01 15.82 15.52
N PHE A 27 -10.33 15.59 16.65
CA PHE A 27 -8.88 15.58 16.74
C PHE A 27 -8.25 14.54 15.81
N ILE A 28 -8.78 13.31 15.78
CA ILE A 28 -8.27 12.25 14.90
C ILE A 28 -8.35 12.69 13.43
N TRP A 29 -9.52 13.16 12.98
CA TRP A 29 -9.74 13.51 11.58
C TRP A 29 -9.01 14.78 11.13
N HIS A 30 -8.92 15.80 11.98
CA HIS A 30 -8.41 17.12 11.58
C HIS A 30 -6.96 17.38 11.98
N VAL A 31 -6.41 16.63 12.94
CA VAL A 31 -5.04 16.83 13.44
C VAL A 31 -4.21 15.56 13.20
N LEU A 32 -4.63 14.43 13.76
CA LEU A 32 -3.83 13.20 13.75
C LEU A 32 -3.63 12.63 12.33
N ILE A 33 -4.71 12.52 11.54
CA ILE A 33 -4.67 11.99 10.17
C ILE A 33 -3.84 12.88 9.23
N PRO A 34 -4.04 14.22 9.18
CA PRO A 34 -3.22 15.08 8.33
C PRO A 34 -1.73 15.07 8.68
N LEU A 35 -1.39 15.08 9.98
CA LEU A 35 -0.01 14.96 10.46
C LEU A 35 0.62 13.62 10.06
N SER A 36 -0.17 12.55 10.07
CA SER A 36 0.30 11.20 9.75
C SER A 36 0.19 10.85 8.27
N ARG A 37 -0.28 11.78 7.42
CA ARG A 37 -0.50 11.57 5.98
C ARG A 37 0.73 10.98 5.26
N PRO A 38 1.98 11.43 5.51
CA PRO A 38 3.15 10.83 4.88
C PRO A 38 3.31 9.35 5.24
N THR A 39 3.15 8.98 6.51
CA THR A 39 3.23 7.57 6.93
C THR A 39 2.10 6.75 6.35
N ILE A 40 0.87 7.29 6.32
CA ILE A 40 -0.28 6.61 5.74
C ILE A 40 -0.02 6.29 4.26
N VAL A 41 0.47 7.26 3.48
CA VAL A 41 0.81 7.05 2.06
C VAL A 41 1.85 5.94 1.90
N THR A 42 2.94 5.98 2.67
CA THR A 42 3.98 4.95 2.62
C THR A 42 3.45 3.58 3.01
N PHE A 43 2.66 3.50 4.09
CA PHE A 43 2.06 2.26 4.54
C PHE A 43 1.10 1.68 3.50
N SER A 44 0.22 2.50 2.93
CA SER A 44 -0.73 2.07 1.88
C SER A 44 0.00 1.57 0.65
N MET A 45 1.07 2.24 0.23
CA MET A 45 1.88 1.79 -0.91
C MET A 45 2.48 0.40 -0.68
N ILE A 46 3.11 0.19 0.49
CA ILE A 46 3.69 -1.11 0.84
C ILE A 46 2.59 -2.16 0.91
N SER A 47 1.48 -1.88 1.60
CA SER A 47 0.36 -2.81 1.77
C SER A 47 -0.26 -3.22 0.43
N ILE A 48 -0.50 -2.28 -0.48
CA ILE A 48 -1.01 -2.58 -1.84
C ILE A 48 -0.02 -3.46 -2.58
N ALA A 49 1.27 -3.11 -2.58
CA ALA A 49 2.29 -3.92 -3.26
C ALA A 49 2.38 -5.33 -2.67
N THR A 50 2.28 -5.48 -1.35
CA THR A 50 2.29 -6.79 -0.67
C THR A 50 1.07 -7.63 -1.06
N HIS A 51 -0.13 -7.08 -0.96
CA HIS A 51 -1.35 -7.83 -1.27
C HIS A 51 -1.53 -8.10 -2.77
N TRP A 52 -1.02 -7.21 -3.64
CA TRP A 52 -1.04 -7.43 -5.08
C TRP A 52 -0.15 -8.60 -5.52
N ASN A 53 0.98 -8.81 -4.84
CA ASN A 53 1.90 -9.92 -5.11
C ASN A 53 1.56 -11.18 -4.32
N ASP A 54 0.52 -11.16 -3.49
CA ASP A 54 0.16 -12.32 -2.69
C ASP A 54 -0.33 -13.46 -3.58
N TYR A 55 0.15 -14.66 -3.31
CA TYR A 55 -0.09 -15.85 -4.12
C TYR A 55 -0.63 -16.98 -3.25
N PHE A 56 0.06 -17.28 -2.15
CA PHE A 56 -0.27 -18.43 -1.31
C PHE A 56 -1.61 -18.28 -0.59
N TRP A 57 -1.89 -17.11 0.01
CA TRP A 57 -3.14 -16.93 0.75
C TRP A 57 -4.36 -17.00 -0.17
N PRO A 58 -4.40 -16.31 -1.33
CA PRO A 58 -5.48 -16.47 -2.30
C PRO A 58 -5.57 -17.90 -2.85
N LEU A 59 -4.45 -18.58 -3.11
CA LEU A 59 -4.46 -19.94 -3.67
C LEU A 59 -5.12 -20.94 -2.71
N ILE A 60 -4.93 -20.77 -1.41
CA ILE A 60 -5.49 -21.66 -0.38
C ILE A 60 -6.98 -21.38 -0.14
N ILE A 61 -7.41 -20.13 -0.23
CA ILE A 61 -8.78 -19.72 0.14
C ILE A 61 -9.76 -19.69 -1.04
N THR A 62 -9.26 -19.69 -2.28
CA THR A 62 -10.10 -19.57 -3.48
C THR A 62 -10.30 -20.93 -4.16
N ASP A 63 -11.56 -21.37 -4.18
CA ASP A 63 -11.94 -22.66 -4.78
C ASP A 63 -12.49 -22.53 -6.22
N VAL A 64 -12.75 -21.30 -6.69
CA VAL A 64 -13.44 -21.04 -7.97
C VAL A 64 -12.61 -20.12 -8.87
N ASP A 65 -12.49 -20.47 -10.16
CA ASP A 65 -11.70 -19.71 -11.14
C ASP A 65 -12.07 -18.23 -11.26
N ARG A 66 -13.36 -17.90 -11.07
CA ARG A 66 -13.86 -16.52 -11.16
C ARG A 66 -13.24 -15.57 -10.13
N VAL A 67 -12.79 -16.09 -8.99
CA VAL A 67 -12.23 -15.29 -7.88
C VAL A 67 -10.72 -15.43 -7.75
N ARG A 68 -10.06 -16.15 -8.67
CA ARG A 68 -8.60 -16.30 -8.65
C ARG A 68 -7.92 -14.97 -8.97
N THR A 69 -6.87 -14.66 -8.22
CA THR A 69 -6.06 -13.46 -8.43
C THR A 69 -5.20 -13.59 -9.69
N LEU A 70 -4.76 -12.46 -10.23
CA LEU A 70 -3.87 -12.41 -11.39
C LEU A 70 -2.58 -13.24 -11.17
N THR A 71 -2.06 -13.25 -9.95
CA THR A 71 -0.89 -14.05 -9.54
C THR A 71 -1.14 -15.56 -9.63
N ILE A 72 -2.34 -16.04 -9.26
CA ILE A 72 -2.73 -17.44 -9.47
C ILE A 72 -2.91 -17.74 -10.95
N GLY A 73 -3.52 -16.82 -11.70
CA GLY A 73 -3.67 -16.91 -13.16
C GLY A 73 -2.36 -17.16 -13.89
N LEU A 74 -1.29 -16.47 -13.50
CA LEU A 74 0.06 -16.68 -14.03
C LEU A 74 0.58 -18.10 -13.78
N GLY A 75 0.30 -18.67 -12.61
CA GLY A 75 0.70 -20.04 -12.25
C GLY A 75 0.07 -21.11 -13.14
N MET A 76 -1.13 -20.86 -13.69
CA MET A 76 -1.81 -21.80 -14.58
C MET A 76 -1.11 -21.94 -15.94
N PHE A 77 -0.46 -20.88 -16.46
CA PHE A 77 0.31 -20.95 -17.71
C PHE A 77 1.58 -21.79 -17.59
N VAL A 78 2.11 -21.95 -16.36
CA VAL A 78 3.27 -22.81 -16.10
C VAL A 78 2.89 -24.29 -16.09
N GLN A 79 1.70 -24.61 -15.55
CA GLN A 79 1.22 -25.99 -15.35
C GLN A 79 0.51 -26.60 -16.57
N GLN A 80 0.55 -25.95 -17.73
CA GLN A 80 -0.17 -26.42 -18.90
C GLN A 80 0.44 -27.73 -19.43
N GLU A 81 -0.37 -28.80 -19.45
CA GLU A 81 0.04 -30.18 -19.79
C GLU A 81 0.67 -30.32 -21.20
N SER A 82 0.47 -29.34 -22.08
CA SER A 82 0.96 -29.33 -23.46
C SER A 82 2.34 -28.65 -23.64
N GLY A 83 2.98 -28.23 -22.55
CA GLY A 83 4.21 -27.43 -22.56
C GLY A 83 3.91 -25.97 -22.20
N SER A 84 4.75 -25.36 -21.37
CA SER A 84 4.53 -24.00 -20.90
C SER A 84 4.60 -23.00 -22.06
N ASP A 85 3.52 -22.26 -22.27
CA ASP A 85 3.45 -21.20 -23.27
C ASP A 85 4.14 -19.93 -22.74
N TRP A 86 5.47 -19.94 -22.81
CA TRP A 86 6.32 -18.88 -22.25
C TRP A 86 6.02 -17.50 -22.82
N SER A 87 5.61 -17.43 -24.08
CA SER A 87 5.22 -16.17 -24.72
C SER A 87 3.99 -15.56 -24.06
N LEU A 88 2.97 -16.38 -23.79
CA LEU A 88 1.75 -15.93 -23.12
C LEU A 88 2.00 -15.59 -21.65
N LEU A 89 2.85 -16.37 -20.96
CA LEU A 89 3.25 -16.10 -19.58
C LEU A 89 3.98 -14.76 -19.45
N MET A 90 4.94 -14.47 -20.34
CA MET A 90 5.68 -13.19 -20.32
C MET A 90 4.74 -12.01 -20.60
N ALA A 91 3.84 -12.16 -21.58
CA ALA A 91 2.83 -11.14 -21.89
C ALA A 91 1.92 -10.86 -20.69
N ALA A 92 1.37 -11.91 -20.07
CA ALA A 92 0.53 -11.79 -18.88
C ALA A 92 1.29 -11.15 -17.71
N THR A 93 2.55 -11.55 -17.48
CA THR A 93 3.40 -10.96 -16.43
C THR A 93 3.59 -9.45 -16.64
N LEU A 94 3.74 -9.00 -17.88
CA LEU A 94 3.84 -7.58 -18.20
C LEU A 94 2.57 -6.82 -17.78
N PHE A 95 1.38 -7.36 -18.06
CA PHE A 95 0.11 -6.77 -17.64
C PHE A 95 -0.07 -6.77 -16.11
N VAL A 96 0.40 -7.81 -15.41
CA VAL A 96 0.32 -7.89 -13.94
C VAL A 96 1.27 -6.88 -13.28
N CYS A 97 2.45 -6.64 -13.85
CA CYS A 97 3.43 -5.68 -13.35
C CYS A 97 3.09 -4.22 -13.68
N ALA A 98 2.43 -3.96 -14.82
CA ALA A 98 2.08 -2.62 -15.29
C ALA A 98 1.38 -1.72 -14.24
N PRO A 99 0.34 -2.15 -13.52
CA PRO A 99 -0.33 -1.30 -12.52
C PRO A 99 0.57 -0.97 -11.32
N ILE A 100 1.44 -1.90 -10.89
CA ILE A 100 2.41 -1.62 -9.82
C ILE A 100 3.40 -0.56 -10.27
N ILE A 101 3.92 -0.67 -11.50
CA ILE A 101 4.85 0.31 -12.07
C ILE A 101 4.18 1.67 -12.20
N ALA A 102 2.94 1.73 -12.71
CA ALA A 102 2.18 2.97 -12.83
C ALA A 102 1.94 3.62 -11.45
N PHE A 103 1.56 2.83 -10.45
CA PHE A 103 1.38 3.29 -9.08
C PHE A 103 2.69 3.81 -8.45
N PHE A 104 3.80 3.11 -8.68
CA PHE A 104 5.12 3.54 -8.23
C PHE A 104 5.50 4.89 -8.86
N LEU A 105 5.38 5.03 -10.18
CA LEU A 105 5.70 6.28 -10.89
C LEU A 105 4.85 7.46 -10.41
N ALA A 106 3.56 7.23 -10.13
CA ALA A 106 2.68 8.25 -9.56
C ALA A 106 3.10 8.67 -8.15
N THR A 107 3.60 7.74 -7.34
CA THR A 107 3.88 7.97 -5.91
C THR A 107 5.34 8.37 -5.64
N GLN A 108 6.28 8.10 -6.55
CA GLN A 108 7.72 8.35 -6.35
C GLN A 108 8.03 9.82 -6.02
N LYS A 109 7.33 10.77 -6.64
CA LYS A 109 7.54 12.21 -6.41
C LYS A 109 7.15 12.60 -4.98
N THR A 110 6.05 12.04 -4.48
CA THR A 110 5.58 12.24 -3.10
C THR A 110 6.57 11.65 -2.10
N PHE A 111 7.11 10.48 -2.41
CA PHE A 111 8.11 9.80 -1.58
C PHE A 111 9.40 10.64 -1.45
N ILE A 112 9.94 11.12 -2.58
CA ILE A 112 11.15 11.97 -2.61
C ILE A 112 10.93 13.29 -1.84
N LYS A 113 9.78 13.94 -2.03
CA LYS A 113 9.45 15.20 -1.34
C LYS A 113 9.36 15.03 0.18
N ASN A 114 8.76 13.94 0.65
CA ASN A 114 8.65 13.65 2.08
C ASN A 114 10.00 13.29 2.71
N PHE A 115 10.86 12.54 2.00
CA PHE A 115 12.19 12.21 2.47
C PHE A 115 13.07 13.45 2.65
N LEU A 116 13.03 14.38 1.71
CA LEU A 116 13.75 15.66 1.79
C LEU A 116 13.23 16.54 2.94
N THR A 117 11.93 16.58 3.19
CA THR A 117 11.36 17.41 4.27
C THR A 117 11.70 16.85 5.66
N SER A 118 11.95 15.54 5.78
CA SER A 118 12.43 14.93 7.02
C SER A 118 13.93 15.13 7.27
N GLY A 119 14.71 15.49 6.24
CA GLY A 119 16.16 15.75 6.33
C GLY A 119 16.55 17.20 6.62
N ILE A 120 15.63 18.17 6.43
CA ILE A 120 15.90 19.62 6.61
C ILE A 120 15.39 20.11 7.98
N LYS A 121 15.34 19.24 8.99
CA LYS A 121 15.32 19.69 10.40
C LYS A 121 16.75 19.64 10.94
N GLY A 122 17.56 20.55 10.42
CA GLY A 122 18.86 21.00 10.92
C GLY A 122 18.89 22.50 10.79
#